data_AF-K8PSC8-F1
#
_entry.id   AF-K8PSC8-F1
#
_cell.length_a   1.000
_cell.length_b   1.000
_cell.length_c   1.000
_cell.angle_alpha   90.00
_cell.angle_beta   90.00
_cell.angle_gamma   90.00
#
_symmetry.space_group_name_H-M   'P 1'
#
loop_
_entity.id
_entity.type
_entity.pdbx_description
1 polymer ?
#
loop_
_entity_poly.entity_id
_entity_poly.type
_entity_poly.pdbx_seq_one_letter_code
_entity_poly.pdbx_strand_id
1 'polypeptide(L)' 'MSTMMVDEKLARIRARTSNIRRYRRLLKTELTELERSFVLKRLSEEERALRELTGETFPVAIGPLKPEGAFLTAS' A
#
# COMPACT_ATOMS: atom_id res chain seq x y z
N MET A 1 16.49 -8.05 22.48
CA MET A 1 15.39 -7.87 21.51
C MET A 1 15.76 -8.60 20.23
N SER A 2 15.04 -9.66 19.87
CA SER A 2 15.43 -10.63 18.82
C SER A 2 15.20 -10.11 17.41
N THR A 3 16.23 -10.19 16.57
CA THR A 3 16.22 -9.99 15.11
C THR A 3 15.08 -10.74 14.40
N MET A 4 14.71 -11.92 14.88
CA MET A 4 13.59 -12.73 14.37
C MET A 4 12.25 -11.97 14.32
N MET A 5 11.93 -11.16 15.33
CA MET A 5 10.67 -10.39 15.36
C MET A 5 10.62 -9.29 14.30
N VAL A 6 11.79 -8.72 13.96
CA VAL A 6 11.91 -7.69 12.91
C VAL A 6 11.77 -8.32 11.54
N ASP A 7 12.38 -9.48 11.31
CA ASP A 7 12.29 -10.23 10.06
C ASP A 7 10.87 -10.73 9.78
N GLU A 8 10.16 -11.22 10.80
CA GLU A 8 8.75 -11.61 10.68
C GLU A 8 7.86 -10.42 10.31
N LYS A 9 8.08 -9.26 10.95
CA LYS A 9 7.32 -8.04 10.63
C LYS A 9 7.59 -7.58 9.20
N LEU A 10 8.84 -7.62 8.76
CA LEU A 10 9.22 -7.29 7.38
C LEU A 10 8.63 -8.28 6.36
N ALA A 11 8.66 -9.57 6.66
CA ALA A 11 8.04 -10.61 5.83
C ALA A 11 6.53 -10.37 5.67
N ARG A 12 5.83 -10.00 6.76
CA ARG A 12 4.40 -9.63 6.72
C ARG A 12 4.16 -8.38 5.87
N ILE A 13 4.95 -7.32 6.02
CA ILE A 13 4.86 -6.10 5.19
C ILE A 13 5.03 -6.44 3.70
N ARG A 14 6.03 -7.27 3.36
CA ARG A 14 6.30 -7.70 1.97
C ARG A 14 5.14 -8.51 1.41
N ALA A 15 4.62 -9.47 2.17
CA ALA A 15 3.49 -10.30 1.77
C ALA A 15 2.24 -9.45 1.48
N ARG A 16 1.86 -8.55 2.41
CA ARG A 16 0.73 -7.63 2.24
C ARG A 16 0.90 -6.74 1.01
N THR A 17 2.09 -6.17 0.80
CA THR A 17 2.40 -5.34 -0.39
C THR A 17 2.26 -6.13 -1.69
N SER A 18 2.66 -7.40 -1.71
CA SER A 18 2.51 -8.27 -2.87
C SER A 18 1.03 -8.58 -3.17
N ASN A 19 0.23 -8.84 -2.13
CA ASN A 19 -1.20 -9.10 -2.24
C ASN A 19 -1.95 -7.88 -2.80
N ILE A 20 -1.64 -6.68 -2.30
CA ILE A 20 -2.21 -5.42 -2.79
C ILE A 20 -1.93 -5.24 -4.29
N ARG A 21 -0.68 -5.46 -4.73
CA ARG A 21 -0.30 -5.38 -6.15
C ARG A 21 -1.06 -6.41 -6.99
N ARG A 22 -1.22 -7.63 -6.49
CA ARG A 22 -1.97 -8.70 -7.16
C ARG A 22 -3.44 -8.33 -7.32
N TYR A 23 -4.10 -7.88 -6.26
CA TYR A 23 -5.51 -7.49 -6.32
C TYR A 23 -5.74 -6.28 -7.22
N ARG A 24 -4.84 -5.28 -7.20
CA ARG A 24 -4.89 -4.14 -8.14
C ARG A 24 -4.74 -4.59 -9.60
N ARG A 25 -3.95 -5.63 -9.88
CA ARG A 25 -3.83 -6.21 -11.22
C ARG A 25 -5.09 -6.99 -11.60
N LEU A 26 -5.65 -7.75 -10.67
CA LEU A 26 -6.88 -8.52 -10.87
C LEU A 26 -8.07 -7.61 -11.17
N LEU A 27 -8.17 -6.44 -10.54
CA LEU A 27 -9.21 -5.45 -10.85
C LEU A 27 -9.12 -4.84 -12.27
N LYS A 28 -8.01 -5.05 -12.98
CA LYS A 28 -7.86 -4.63 -14.38
C LYS A 28 -8.31 -5.69 -15.38
N THR A 29 -8.61 -6.90 -14.94
CA THR A 29 -9.15 -7.96 -15.80
C THR A 29 -10.67 -7.92 -15.81
N GLU A 30 -11.28 -8.71 -16.69
CA GLU A 30 -12.71 -8.96 -16.65
C GLU A 30 -13.01 -9.80 -15.39
N LEU A 31 -13.92 -9.29 -14.57
CA LEU A 31 -14.40 -9.90 -13.34
C LEU A 31 -15.91 -9.70 -13.30
N THR A 32 -16.63 -10.69 -12.78
CA THR A 32 -18.03 -10.51 -12.42
C THR A 32 -18.16 -9.47 -11.29
N GLU A 33 -19.35 -8.92 -11.10
CA GLU A 33 -19.62 -7.97 -10.02
C GLU A 33 -19.34 -8.57 -8.64
N LEU A 34 -19.67 -9.84 -8.44
CA LEU A 34 -19.39 -10.57 -7.21
C LEU A 34 -17.88 -10.72 -6.97
N GLU A 35 -17.12 -11.14 -7.98
CA GLU A 35 -15.66 -11.25 -7.86
C GLU A 35 -15.02 -9.88 -7.62
N ARG A 36 -15.47 -8.85 -8.33
CA ARG A 36 -14.97 -7.48 -8.16
C ARG A 36 -15.24 -6.97 -6.75
N SER A 37 -16.44 -7.15 -6.21
CA SER A 37 -16.78 -6.74 -4.84
C SER A 37 -15.95 -7.48 -3.79
N PHE A 38 -15.74 -8.79 -3.99
CA PHE A 38 -14.87 -9.60 -3.14
C PHE A 38 -13.42 -9.08 -3.17
N VAL A 39 -12.88 -8.84 -4.37
CA VAL A 39 -11.49 -8.35 -4.54
C VAL A 39 -11.33 -6.95 -3.94
N LEU A 40 -12.30 -6.05 -4.10
CA LEU A 40 -12.28 -4.71 -3.50
C LEU A 40 -12.30 -4.78 -1.96
N LYS A 41 -13.14 -5.64 -1.40
CA LYS A 41 -13.18 -5.87 0.05
C LYS A 41 -11.83 -6.39 0.57
N ARG A 42 -11.29 -7.43 -0.08
CA ARG A 42 -9.98 -8.00 0.27
C ARG A 42 -8.87 -6.97 0.12
N LEU A 43 -8.88 -6.15 -0.94
CA LEU A 43 -7.90 -5.08 -1.13
C LEU A 43 -7.93 -4.08 0.03
N SER A 44 -9.12 -3.62 0.44
CA SER A 44 -9.28 -2.69 1.57
C SER A 44 -8.78 -3.29 2.89
N GLU A 45 -9.05 -4.57 3.14
CA GLU A 45 -8.54 -5.28 4.32
C GLU A 45 -7.02 -5.38 4.34
N GLU A 46 -6.38 -5.73 3.21
CA GLU A 46 -4.92 -5.79 3.12
C GLU A 46 -4.27 -4.41 3.30
N GLU A 47 -4.86 -3.36 2.72
CA GLU A 47 -4.39 -1.98 2.89
C GLU A 47 -4.54 -1.50 4.34
N ARG A 48 -5.63 -1.86 5.02
CA ARG A 48 -5.82 -1.56 6.45
C ARG A 48 -4.79 -2.29 7.31
N ALA A 49 -4.61 -3.59 7.10
CA ALA A 49 -3.63 -4.39 7.83
C ALA A 49 -2.19 -3.90 7.59
N LEU A 50 -1.88 -3.45 6.36
CA LEU A 50 -0.59 -2.83 6.07
C LEU A 50 -0.43 -1.52 6.84
N ARG A 51 -1.46 -0.64 6.86
CA ARG A 51 -1.44 0.62 7.59
C ARG A 51 -1.30 0.44 9.10
N GLU A 52 -1.96 -0.56 9.69
CA GLU A 52 -1.78 -0.92 11.10
C GLU A 52 -0.31 -1.32 11.35
N LEU A 53 0.22 -2.21 10.51
CA LEU A 53 1.59 -2.71 10.65
C LEU A 53 2.65 -1.62 10.44
N THR A 54 2.43 -0.67 9.53
CA THR A 54 3.36 0.44 9.26
C THR A 54 3.13 1.63 10.18
N GLY A 55 1.89 1.92 10.57
CA GLY A 55 1.54 3.00 11.51
C GLY A 55 2.08 2.74 12.92
N GLU A 56 2.18 1.47 13.31
CA GLU A 56 2.93 1.03 14.49
C GLU A 56 4.46 1.17 14.34
N THR A 57 4.99 1.29 13.11
CA THR A 57 6.45 1.23 12.84
C THR A 57 7.05 2.58 12.43
N PHE A 58 6.28 3.45 11.79
CA PHE A 58 6.75 4.72 11.25
C PHE A 58 5.62 5.76 11.29
N PRO A 59 5.63 6.70 12.25
CA PRO A 59 4.86 7.94 12.12
C PRO A 59 5.62 8.87 11.16
N VAL A 60 5.86 8.45 9.92
CA VAL A 60 6.42 9.35 8.91
C VAL A 60 5.25 9.94 8.16
N ALA A 61 4.80 11.09 8.65
CA ALA A 61 4.08 12.04 7.83
C ALA A 61 5.03 12.49 6.71
N ILE A 62 5.01 11.79 5.57
CA ILE A 62 5.52 12.37 4.33
C ILE A 62 4.50 13.46 3.98
N GLY A 63 4.77 14.67 4.46
CA GLY A 63 4.06 15.87 4.04
C GLY A 63 4.08 15.99 2.51
N PRO A 64 3.14 16.74 1.92
CA PRO A 64 3.01 16.81 0.47
C PRO A 64 4.34 17.28 -0.14
N LEU A 65 4.92 16.41 -0.97
CA LEU A 65 6.03 16.77 -1.83
C LEU A 65 5.52 17.88 -2.76
N LYS A 66 5.77 19.13 -2.40
CA LYS A 66 5.55 20.28 -3.28
C LYS A 66 6.43 20.02 -4.51
N PRO A 67 5.87 19.94 -5.73
CA PRO A 67 6.71 19.85 -6.92
C PRO A 67 7.46 21.18 -7.07
N GLU A 68 8.70 21.24 -6.58
CA GLU A 68 9.67 22.26 -6.98
C GLU A 68 10.07 21.98 -8.43
N GLY A 69 9.30 22.58 -9.33
CA GLY A 69 9.45 22.40 -10.76
C GLY A 69 8.50 23.29 -11.53
N ALA A 70 8.51 24.59 -11.26
CA ALA A 70 7.98 25.59 -12.19
C ALA A 70 9.15 26.49 -12.63
N PHE A 71 9.90 26.01 -13.62
CA PHE A 71 10.79 26.82 -14.44
C PHE A 71 9.95 27.79 -15.27
N LEU A 72 10.29 29.10 -15.18
CA LEU A 72 10.22 30.18 -16.20
C LEU A 72 8.82 30.43 -16.84
N THR A 73 8.31 31.66 -16.95
CA THR A 73 8.76 32.71 -17.89
C THR A 73 8.03 34.04 -17.62
N ALA A 74 8.73 35.17 -17.82
CA ALA A 74 8.36 36.42 -18.53
C ALA A 74 6.87 36.87 -18.55
N SER A 75 6.47 38.15 -18.38
CA SER A 75 7.09 39.47 -18.52
C SER A 75 6.33 40.49 -17.67
#